data_AF-A0AAW4BRY6-F1
#
_entry.id   AF-A0AAW4BRY6-F1
#
_cell.length_a   1.000
_cell.length_b   1.000
_cell.length_c   1.000
_cell.angle_alpha   90.00
_cell.angle_beta   90.00
_cell.angle_gamma   90.00
#
_symmetry.space_group_name_H-M   'P 1'
#
loop_
_entity.id
_entity.type
_entity.pdbx_description
1 polymer ?
#
loop_
_entity_poly.entity_id
_entity_poly.type
_entity_poly.pdbx_seq_one_letter_code
_entity_poly.pdbx_strand_id
1 'polypeptide(L)'
;KSARKVADYAQAQGISQINNNSRPTYEHMGAVLADSILQAGLNYSTVVKPRIDVILNTHEDKKTVFDLVVLVENDTVSEFLNWSHNTKISRFKNLVLFMYNNDVNTSVDLKDRLSTAVFC
;
A
#
# COMPACT_ATOMS: atom_id res chain seq x y z
N LYS A 1 -5.67 -27.73 3.51
CA LYS A 1 -4.53 -28.64 3.82
C LYS A 1 -3.17 -28.17 3.29
N SER A 2 -3.09 -27.26 2.31
CA SER A 2 -1.83 -26.83 1.68
C SER A 2 -0.99 -25.84 2.51
N ALA A 3 -1.62 -24.87 3.20
CA ALA A 3 -0.91 -23.89 4.02
C ALA A 3 -0.11 -24.53 5.18
N ARG A 4 -0.65 -25.57 5.80
CA ARG A 4 0.03 -26.29 6.90
C ARG A 4 1.31 -26.97 6.43
N LYS A 5 1.29 -27.63 5.28
CA LYS A 5 2.49 -28.25 4.69
C LYS A 5 3.59 -27.24 4.37
N VAL A 6 3.21 -26.04 3.93
CA VAL A 6 4.17 -24.94 3.68
C VAL A 6 4.80 -24.46 5.00
N ALA A 7 4.00 -24.30 6.04
CA ALA A 7 4.49 -23.92 7.38
C ALA A 7 5.44 -24.99 7.96
N ASP A 8 5.05 -26.27 7.89
CA ASP A 8 5.84 -27.39 8.36
C ASP A 8 7.19 -27.49 7.61
N TYR A 9 7.17 -27.27 6.29
CA TYR A 9 8.38 -27.26 5.46
C TYR A 9 9.31 -26.08 5.80
N ALA A 10 8.76 -24.86 5.95
CA ALA A 10 9.53 -23.69 6.34
C ALA A 10 10.22 -23.89 7.70
N GLN A 11 9.50 -24.46 8.67
CA GLN A 11 10.06 -24.78 9.98
C GLN A 11 11.18 -25.82 9.90
N ALA A 12 11.01 -26.87 9.08
CA ALA A 12 12.04 -27.89 8.86
C ALA A 12 13.31 -27.36 8.17
N GLN A 13 13.20 -26.27 7.39
CA GLN A 13 14.34 -25.57 6.79
C GLN A 13 15.05 -24.59 7.75
N GLY A 14 14.70 -24.60 9.04
CA GLY A 14 15.32 -23.71 10.02
C GLY A 14 14.89 -22.25 9.90
N ILE A 15 13.77 -21.98 9.21
CA ILE A 15 13.08 -20.67 9.25
C ILE A 15 12.41 -20.55 10.63
N SER A 16 13.23 -20.40 11.66
CA SER A 16 12.83 -20.05 13.01
C SER A 16 12.33 -18.60 12.97
N GLN A 17 11.23 -18.32 13.69
CA GLN A 17 10.55 -17.01 13.78
C GLN A 17 11.40 -15.87 13.21
N ILE A 18 11.09 -15.52 11.95
CA ILE A 18 11.74 -14.46 11.19
C ILE A 18 11.86 -13.26 12.13
N ASN A 19 13.08 -12.72 12.28
CA ASN A 19 13.31 -11.45 12.98
C ASN A 19 12.15 -10.51 12.66
N ASN A 20 11.43 -10.05 13.68
CA ASN A 20 10.28 -9.16 13.57
C ASN A 20 10.72 -7.76 13.08
N ASN A 21 11.37 -7.66 11.93
CA ASN A 21 11.32 -6.47 11.12
C ASN A 21 9.90 -6.38 10.56
N SER A 22 8.97 -6.03 11.46
CA SER A 22 7.61 -5.68 11.06
C SER A 22 7.73 -4.65 9.95
N ARG A 23 6.95 -4.84 8.89
CA ARG A 23 6.81 -3.80 7.88
C ARG A 23 6.38 -2.51 8.59
N PRO A 24 6.85 -1.35 8.15
CA PRO A 24 6.43 -0.10 8.76
C PRO A 24 4.92 0.04 8.59
N THR A 25 4.24 0.45 9.65
CA THR A 25 2.85 0.91 9.59
C THR A 25 2.85 2.40 9.26
N TYR A 26 1.98 2.82 8.36
CA TYR A 26 1.86 4.22 7.97
C TYR A 26 0.46 4.74 8.31
N GLU A 27 0.42 5.90 8.97
CA GLU A 27 -0.82 6.71 9.09
C GLU A 27 -1.10 7.51 7.81
N HIS A 28 -0.16 7.51 6.86
CA HIS A 28 -0.24 8.25 5.62
C HIS A 28 -0.89 7.40 4.52
N MET A 29 -2.14 7.68 4.14
CA MET A 29 -2.89 6.90 3.15
C MET A 29 -2.19 6.81 1.79
N GLY A 30 -1.55 7.89 1.34
CA GLY A 30 -0.73 7.85 0.12
C GLY A 30 0.36 6.77 0.14
N ALA A 31 1.10 6.65 1.24
CA ALA A 31 2.11 5.61 1.42
C ALA A 31 1.47 4.21 1.52
N VAL A 32 0.37 4.04 2.25
CA VAL A 32 -0.34 2.76 2.37
C VAL A 32 -0.79 2.24 1.00
N LEU A 33 -1.48 3.08 0.23
CA LEU A 33 -2.01 2.69 -1.08
C LEU A 33 -0.88 2.48 -2.08
N ALA A 34 0.15 3.34 -2.09
CA ALA A 34 1.28 3.22 -2.99
C ALA A 34 2.07 1.93 -2.72
N ASP A 35 2.33 1.60 -1.45
CA ASP A 35 3.01 0.38 -1.06
C ASP A 35 2.22 -0.83 -1.60
N SER A 36 0.91 -0.90 -1.32
CA SER A 36 0.05 -2.01 -1.78
C SER A 36 0.09 -2.24 -3.30
N ILE A 37 0.11 -1.16 -4.09
CA ILE A 37 0.12 -1.22 -5.56
C ILE A 37 1.51 -1.57 -6.07
N LEU A 38 2.57 -0.99 -5.52
CA LEU A 38 3.95 -1.18 -6.00
C LEU A 38 4.51 -2.55 -5.61
N GLN A 39 4.12 -3.12 -4.47
CA GLN A 39 4.60 -4.45 -4.02
C GLN A 39 4.46 -5.55 -5.08
N ALA A 40 3.38 -5.54 -5.87
CA ALA A 40 3.11 -6.64 -6.81
C ALA A 40 4.17 -6.72 -7.92
N GLY A 41 5.05 -7.72 -7.81
CA GLY A 41 6.06 -8.07 -8.82
C GLY A 41 7.36 -7.26 -8.74
N LEU A 42 7.60 -6.49 -7.66
CA LEU A 42 8.79 -5.65 -7.50
C LEU A 42 9.60 -6.04 -6.27
N ASN A 43 10.90 -5.76 -6.30
CA ASN A 43 11.75 -5.94 -5.12
C ASN A 43 11.43 -4.84 -4.09
N TYR A 44 11.01 -5.24 -2.89
CA TYR A 44 10.67 -4.32 -1.81
C TYR A 44 11.81 -3.34 -1.51
N SER A 45 13.00 -3.87 -1.21
CA SER A 45 14.12 -3.10 -0.67
C SER A 45 14.71 -2.13 -1.67
N THR A 46 14.74 -2.49 -2.96
CA THR A 46 15.41 -1.69 -3.99
C THR A 46 14.46 -0.85 -4.84
N VAL A 47 13.17 -1.18 -4.89
CA VAL A 47 12.21 -0.49 -5.76
C VAL A 47 11.10 0.18 -4.97
N VAL A 48 10.45 -0.55 -4.05
CA VAL A 48 9.24 -0.05 -3.37
C VAL A 48 9.62 0.87 -2.22
N LYS A 49 10.43 0.41 -1.26
CA LYS A 49 10.80 1.17 -0.07
C LYS A 49 11.36 2.56 -0.39
N PRO A 50 12.32 2.74 -1.32
CA PRO A 50 12.82 4.07 -1.65
C PRO A 50 11.73 5.03 -2.13
N ARG A 51 10.71 4.53 -2.84
CA ARG A 51 9.58 5.36 -3.31
C ARG A 51 8.62 5.72 -2.18
N ILE A 52 8.34 4.78 -1.29
CA ILE A 52 7.53 5.06 -0.11
C ILE A 52 8.22 6.09 0.80
N ASP A 53 9.53 5.95 0.98
CA ASP A 53 10.33 6.92 1.74
C ASP A 53 10.27 8.32 1.08
N VAL A 54 10.31 8.41 -0.26
CA VAL A 54 10.12 9.69 -0.97
C VAL A 54 8.72 10.27 -0.73
N ILE A 55 7.66 9.47 -0.83
CA ILE A 55 6.28 9.94 -0.57
C ILE A 55 6.18 10.50 0.85
N LEU A 56 6.66 9.76 1.85
CA LEU A 56 6.59 10.17 3.25
C LEU A 56 7.35 11.47 3.53
N ASN A 57 8.46 11.71 2.83
CA ASN A 57 9.31 12.90 3.03
C ASN A 57 8.88 14.12 2.21
N THR A 58 8.34 13.92 1.00
CA THR A 58 8.06 15.01 0.05
C THR A 58 6.59 15.39 -0.04
N HIS A 59 5.70 14.48 0.36
CA HIS A 59 4.26 14.66 0.32
C HIS A 59 3.67 14.51 1.72
N GLU A 60 4.33 15.06 2.73
CA GLU A 60 3.87 14.98 4.11
C GLU A 60 2.40 15.41 4.23
N ASP A 61 1.93 16.41 3.50
CA ASP A 61 0.56 16.91 3.56
C ASP A 61 -0.49 15.97 2.94
N LYS A 62 -0.10 14.97 2.13
CA LYS A 62 -1.01 14.10 1.38
C LYS A 62 -1.43 12.84 2.15
N LYS A 63 -1.79 13.00 3.42
CA LYS A 63 -2.00 11.88 4.36
C LYS A 63 -3.38 11.21 4.21
N THR A 64 -4.35 11.84 3.56
CA THR A 64 -5.73 11.34 3.47
C THR A 64 -6.15 10.97 2.04
N VAL A 65 -7.20 10.18 1.89
CA VAL A 65 -7.74 9.86 0.55
C VAL A 65 -8.28 11.10 -0.16
N PHE A 66 -8.84 12.06 0.57
CA PHE A 66 -9.26 13.35 -0.02
C PHE A 66 -8.09 14.09 -0.67
N ASP A 67 -6.92 14.10 -0.04
CA ASP A 67 -5.71 14.70 -0.63
C ASP A 67 -5.27 13.96 -1.90
N LEU A 68 -5.46 12.64 -1.93
CA LEU A 68 -5.11 11.80 -3.09
C LEU A 68 -6.11 11.97 -4.23
N VAL A 69 -7.40 12.22 -3.96
CA VAL A 69 -8.39 12.53 -5.00
C VAL A 69 -7.96 13.76 -5.78
N VAL A 70 -7.45 14.79 -5.10
CA VAL A 70 -6.88 15.99 -5.75
C VAL A 70 -5.73 15.63 -6.69
N LEU A 71 -4.89 14.64 -6.36
CA LEU A 71 -3.82 14.17 -7.26
C LEU A 71 -4.40 13.46 -8.49
N VAL A 72 -5.48 12.69 -8.32
CA VAL A 72 -6.17 12.02 -9.43
C VAL A 72 -6.80 13.04 -10.37
N GLU A 73 -7.48 14.04 -9.83
CA GLU A 73 -8.14 15.10 -10.59
C GLU A 73 -7.16 15.99 -11.36
N ASN A 74 -6.00 16.29 -10.76
CA ASN A 74 -4.94 17.07 -11.39
C ASN A 74 -4.01 16.25 -12.31
N ASP A 75 -4.27 14.95 -12.47
CA ASP A 75 -3.44 14.01 -13.23
C ASP A 75 -1.97 13.90 -12.75
N THR A 76 -1.67 14.23 -11.49
CA THR A 76 -0.31 14.26 -10.94
C THR A 76 0.12 12.96 -10.22
N VAL A 77 -0.55 11.84 -10.53
CA VAL A 77 -0.30 10.54 -9.85
C VAL A 77 1.02 9.91 -10.30
N SER A 78 1.43 10.15 -11.55
CA SER A 78 2.69 9.65 -12.10
C SER A 78 3.88 10.19 -11.31
N GLU A 79 3.86 11.49 -11.03
CA GLU A 79 4.85 12.23 -10.26
C GLU A 79 4.85 11.77 -8.81
N PHE A 80 3.66 11.69 -8.19
CA PHE A 80 3.50 11.23 -6.80
C PHE A 80 4.08 9.83 -6.58
N LEU A 81 3.85 8.90 -7.50
CA LEU A 81 4.38 7.52 -7.41
C LEU A 81 5.82 7.40 -7.91
N ASN A 82 6.37 8.42 -8.57
CA ASN A 82 7.61 8.35 -9.34
C ASN A 82 7.64 7.10 -10.24
N TRP A 83 6.63 6.98 -11.10
CA TRP A 83 6.37 5.80 -11.92
C TRP A 83 5.79 6.16 -13.27
N SER A 84 6.34 5.62 -14.36
CA SER A 84 5.90 5.96 -15.73
C SER A 84 4.92 4.95 -16.35
N HIS A 85 4.97 3.67 -15.96
CA HIS A 85 4.16 2.64 -16.61
C HIS A 85 2.69 2.72 -16.16
N ASN A 86 1.79 2.89 -17.14
CA ASN A 86 0.37 3.20 -16.95
C ASN A 86 -0.37 2.27 -15.98
N THR A 87 -0.03 0.98 -15.95
CA THR A 87 -0.84 -0.03 -15.25
C THR A 87 -0.84 0.20 -13.74
N LYS A 88 0.30 0.62 -13.16
CA LYS A 88 0.38 0.92 -11.72
C LYS A 88 -0.31 2.23 -11.39
N ILE A 89 -0.16 3.25 -12.25
CA ILE A 89 -0.81 4.55 -12.13
C ILE A 89 -2.34 4.36 -12.14
N SER A 90 -2.88 3.66 -13.13
CA SER A 90 -4.32 3.39 -13.26
C SER A 90 -4.85 2.59 -12.07
N ARG A 91 -4.11 1.58 -11.60
CA ARG A 91 -4.52 0.80 -10.41
C ARG A 91 -4.56 1.66 -9.15
N PHE A 92 -3.57 2.54 -8.95
CA PHE A 92 -3.55 3.47 -7.83
C PHE A 92 -4.73 4.45 -7.91
N LYS A 93 -4.98 5.06 -9.07
CA LYS A 93 -6.14 5.94 -9.29
C LYS A 93 -7.45 5.24 -8.94
N ASN A 94 -7.66 4.03 -9.47
CA ASN A 94 -8.86 3.25 -9.19
C ASN A 94 -9.00 2.91 -7.71
N LEU A 95 -7.89 2.60 -7.03
CA LEU A 95 -7.91 2.30 -5.60
C LEU A 95 -8.25 3.54 -4.76
N VAL A 96 -7.68 4.71 -5.10
CA VAL A 96 -8.04 5.99 -4.45
C VAL A 96 -9.53 6.27 -4.58
N LEU A 97 -10.07 6.18 -5.81
CA LEU A 97 -11.49 6.41 -6.06
C LEU A 97 -12.38 5.37 -5.36
N PHE A 98 -11.94 4.11 -5.30
CA PHE A 98 -12.65 3.08 -4.53
C PHE A 98 -12.71 3.42 -3.04
N MET A 99 -11.59 3.81 -2.43
CA MET A 99 -11.57 4.21 -1.02
C MET A 99 -12.49 5.41 -0.76
N TYR A 100 -12.41 6.43 -1.64
CA TYR A 100 -13.26 7.61 -1.57
C TYR A 100 -14.75 7.25 -1.62
N ASN A 101 -15.16 6.41 -2.57
CA ASN A 101 -16.55 6.00 -2.74
C ASN A 101 -17.10 5.09 -1.61
N ASN A 102 -16.22 4.59 -0.73
CA ASN A 102 -16.60 3.75 0.41
C ASN A 102 -16.42 4.47 1.76
N ASP A 103 -16.29 5.79 1.73
CA ASP A 103 -16.07 6.65 2.90
C ASP A 103 -14.84 6.25 3.73
N VAL A 104 -13.74 5.86 3.05
CA VAL A 104 -12.45 5.58 3.68
C VAL A 104 -11.51 6.74 3.42
N ASN A 105 -11.22 7.54 4.44
CA ASN A 105 -10.35 8.70 4.29
C ASN A 105 -8.97 8.52 4.95
N THR A 106 -8.92 7.79 6.06
CA THR A 106 -7.73 7.61 6.90
C THR A 106 -7.34 6.13 7.04
N SER A 107 -6.14 5.89 7.54
CA SER A 107 -5.64 4.57 7.96
C SER A 107 -6.57 3.90 8.98
N VAL A 108 -7.15 4.70 9.89
CA VAL A 108 -8.12 4.23 10.89
C VAL A 108 -9.41 3.79 10.22
N ASP A 109 -9.97 4.61 9.32
CA ASP A 109 -11.18 4.23 8.57
C ASP A 109 -10.96 2.93 7.78
N LEU A 110 -9.78 2.80 7.15
CA LEU A 110 -9.42 1.61 6.39
C LEU A 110 -9.37 0.37 7.29
N LYS A 111 -8.73 0.47 8.46
CA LYS A 111 -8.64 -0.62 9.43
C LYS A 111 -10.03 -1.06 9.90
N ASP A 112 -10.90 -0.09 10.20
CA ASP A 112 -12.25 -0.36 10.67
C ASP A 112 -13.08 -1.02 9.58
N ARG A 113 -13.00 -0.52 8.34
CA ARG A 113 -13.69 -1.10 7.18
C ARG A 113 -13.23 -2.53 6.86
N LEU A 114 -11.92 -2.79 6.86
CA LEU A 114 -11.37 -4.13 6.63
C LEU A 114 -11.77 -5.15 7.71
N SER A 115 -12.18 -4.68 8.88
CA SER A 115 -12.69 -5.54 9.96
C SER A 115 -14.16 -5.95 9.73
N THR A 116 -14.83 -5.39 8.72
CA THR A 116 -16.20 -5.74 8.35
C THR A 116 -16.23 -6.77 7.21
N ALA A 117 -17.25 -7.63 7.19
CA ALA A 117 -17.37 -8.69 6.18
C ALA A 117 -17.81 -8.20 4.79
N VAL A 118 -18.17 -6.92 4.63
CA VAL A 118 -18.83 -6.38 3.42
C VAL A 118 -17.88 -5.55 2.57
N PHE A 119 -16.72 -5.17 3.10
CA PHE A 119 -15.79 -4.23 2.45
C PHE A 119 -14.89 -4.86 1.36
N CYS A 120 -14.85 -6.19 1.27
CA CYS A 120 -14.00 -6.96 0.35
C CYS A 120 -14.81 -7.84 -0.61
#